data_AF-A0A1C6EC25-F1
#
_entry.id   AF-A0A1C6EC25-F1
#
_cell.length_a   1.000
_cell.length_b   1.000
_cell.length_c   1.000
_cell.angle_alpha   90.00
_cell.angle_beta   90.00
_cell.angle_gamma   90.00
#
_symmetry.space_group_name_H-M   'P 1'
#
loop_
_entity.id
_entity.type
_entity.pdbx_description
1 polymer ?
#
loop_
_entity_poly.entity_id
_entity_poly.type
_entity_poly.pdbx_seq_one_letter_code
_entity_poly.pdbx_strand_id
1 'polypeptide(L)'
;MVISKATIQAFRDDLCKDQREIQIISDTSSQSNTDFIVRKYSTSIEEFKNEIDVMTYLANDGLQNIPSVIGSGSDAIGSYLDIEYYNGIRVFNLLAYIREIQGMYTEYADLLSEFREEILHKCLINQIHVQRSLLNWSRTSLPKMPYPQNKLFIIINMLSELYGFELNQQKIKNELWYIANEFEKISVVPFRDSTTKNMVIYYPDLYLGNYIEDDGDTLGADERRKIAFLRMVQDGSYRRMLDSPIIDFDFSSCENLTSVYDDPIGFSCHEITFKGIPNANELVWLDNHSINPKEIALSFIIRYLRFGGRKMTYHIIHPHAYIYRFKYDNEFFYFNKLETIIKHFWPESASTIPEFLKLVQNVKKTNKTDLFDDVDEFEIQYPNCNRKFYLDIFPY
;
A
#
# COMPACT_ATOMS: atom_id res chain seq x y z
N MET A 1 -17.63 16.12 15.87
CA MET A 1 -16.41 16.23 16.73
C MET A 1 -15.61 17.45 16.27
N VAL A 2 -15.00 18.25 17.15
CA VAL A 2 -14.20 19.42 16.67
C VAL A 2 -12.75 18.99 16.46
N ILE A 3 -12.34 18.86 15.20
CA ILE A 3 -10.96 18.49 14.82
C ILE A 3 -10.09 19.75 14.80
N SER A 4 -8.91 19.72 15.44
CA SER A 4 -8.04 20.90 15.44
C SER A 4 -7.47 21.20 14.05
N LYS A 5 -7.27 22.48 13.73
CA LYS A 5 -6.57 22.91 12.50
C LYS A 5 -5.17 22.31 12.38
N ALA A 6 -4.48 22.13 13.51
CA ALA A 6 -3.15 21.52 13.53
C ALA A 6 -3.20 20.05 13.08
N THR A 7 -4.21 19.29 13.51
CA THR A 7 -4.41 17.90 13.09
C THR A 7 -4.80 17.80 11.61
N ILE A 8 -5.65 18.70 11.10
CA ILE A 8 -6.00 18.72 9.68
C ILE A 8 -4.77 19.10 8.82
N GLN A 9 -3.96 20.06 9.26
CA GLN A 9 -2.72 20.42 8.57
C GLN A 9 -1.70 19.27 8.59
N ALA A 10 -1.54 18.58 9.72
CA ALA A 10 -0.67 17.40 9.81
C ALA A 10 -1.16 16.24 8.93
N PHE A 11 -2.49 16.05 8.83
CA PHE A 11 -3.07 15.11 7.87
C PHE A 11 -2.68 15.50 6.44
N ARG A 12 -2.89 16.77 6.07
CA ARG A 12 -2.61 17.30 4.74
C ARG A 12 -1.16 17.07 4.33
N ASP A 13 -0.22 17.40 5.21
CA ASP A 13 1.20 17.45 4.85
C ASP A 13 1.85 16.06 4.81
N ASP A 14 1.38 15.10 5.63
CA ASP A 14 2.09 13.83 5.82
C ASP A 14 1.31 12.56 5.48
N LEU A 15 -0.03 12.62 5.55
CA LEU A 15 -0.90 11.44 5.41
C LEU A 15 -1.78 11.49 4.17
N CYS A 16 -2.14 12.68 3.70
CA CYS A 16 -2.99 12.90 2.54
C CYS A 16 -2.23 12.57 1.25
N LYS A 17 -2.55 11.43 0.66
CA LYS A 17 -1.99 10.97 -0.62
C LYS A 17 -2.72 11.55 -1.83
N ASP A 18 -3.76 12.36 -1.64
CA ASP A 18 -4.53 12.98 -2.73
C ASP A 18 -3.78 14.18 -3.35
N GLN A 19 -2.66 14.56 -2.74
CA GLN A 19 -1.69 15.52 -3.29
C GLN A 19 -0.77 14.91 -4.35
N ARG A 20 -0.70 13.57 -4.47
CA ARG A 20 0.12 12.93 -5.49
C ARG A 20 -0.53 13.14 -6.85
N GLU A 21 0.24 13.70 -7.77
CA GLU A 21 -0.20 13.95 -9.13
C GLU A 21 0.33 12.85 -10.05
N ILE A 22 -0.59 12.15 -10.70
CA ILE A 22 -0.28 11.14 -11.70
C ILE A 22 -1.23 11.35 -12.88
N GLN A 23 -0.72 11.18 -14.09
CA GLN A 23 -1.45 11.41 -15.34
C GLN A 23 -1.24 10.23 -16.29
N ILE A 24 -2.29 9.88 -17.02
CA ILE A 24 -2.20 8.98 -18.17
C ILE A 24 -2.22 9.84 -19.41
N ILE A 25 -1.17 9.75 -20.23
CA ILE A 25 -1.04 10.54 -21.45
C ILE A 25 -0.87 9.59 -22.64
N SER A 26 -1.46 9.96 -23.78
CA SER A 26 -1.29 9.18 -25.00
C SER A 26 0.18 9.14 -25.42
N ASP A 27 0.69 7.96 -25.73
CA ASP A 27 2.06 7.83 -26.22
C ASP A 27 2.12 8.26 -27.69
N THR A 28 2.72 9.43 -27.95
CA THR A 28 3.01 9.90 -29.31
C THR A 28 4.42 9.54 -29.78
N SER A 29 5.24 8.90 -28.93
CA SER A 29 6.68 8.73 -29.13
C SER A 29 7.08 7.40 -29.78
N SER A 30 6.14 6.45 -29.95
CA SER A 30 6.38 5.09 -30.46
C SER A 30 7.40 4.25 -29.66
N GLN A 31 7.73 4.68 -28.42
CA GLN A 31 8.73 4.03 -27.57
C GLN A 31 8.13 3.06 -26.56
N SER A 32 6.83 3.16 -26.26
CA SER A 32 6.15 2.17 -25.41
C SER A 32 5.41 1.12 -26.24
N ASN A 33 5.18 -0.05 -25.66
CA ASN A 33 4.35 -1.10 -26.29
C ASN A 33 2.84 -0.81 -26.15
N THR A 34 2.48 0.37 -25.64
CA THR A 34 1.11 0.74 -25.29
C THR A 34 0.74 2.09 -25.88
N ASP A 35 -0.55 2.32 -26.11
CA ASP A 35 -1.04 3.63 -26.62
C ASP A 35 -0.95 4.75 -25.56
N PHE A 36 -0.49 4.43 -24.35
CA PHE A 36 -0.46 5.30 -23.18
C PHE A 36 0.83 5.15 -22.38
N ILE A 37 1.20 6.21 -21.67
CA ILE A 37 2.26 6.22 -20.64
C ILE A 37 1.72 6.81 -19.35
N VAL A 38 2.31 6.39 -18.23
CA VAL A 38 2.04 6.97 -16.91
C VAL A 38 3.08 8.03 -16.62
N ARG A 39 2.63 9.26 -16.41
CA ARG A 39 3.44 10.34 -15.87
C ARG A 39 3.27 10.44 -14.36
N LYS A 40 4.31 10.09 -13.61
CA LYS A 40 4.36 10.20 -12.15
C LYS A 40 5.08 11.49 -11.77
N TYR A 41 4.42 12.38 -11.03
CA TYR A 41 5.08 13.54 -10.44
C TYR A 41 5.62 13.20 -9.05
N SER A 42 6.87 13.60 -8.79
CA SER A 42 7.52 13.38 -7.51
C SER A 42 7.35 14.58 -6.59
N THR A 43 7.26 14.32 -5.29
CA THR A 43 7.15 15.36 -4.26
C THR A 43 8.50 15.98 -3.91
N SER A 44 9.60 15.29 -4.20
CA SER A 44 10.97 15.76 -4.04
C SER A 44 11.86 15.37 -5.23
N ILE A 45 13.00 16.06 -5.37
CA ILE A 45 14.01 15.77 -6.39
C ILE A 45 14.72 14.44 -6.06
N GLU A 46 14.85 14.12 -4.77
CA GLU A 46 15.44 12.89 -4.26
C GLU A 46 14.57 11.67 -4.59
N GLU A 47 13.25 11.74 -4.36
CA GLU A 47 12.27 10.71 -4.75
C GLU A 47 12.35 10.45 -6.25
N PHE A 48 12.34 11.52 -7.05
CA PHE A 48 12.43 11.46 -8.51
C PHE A 48 13.68 10.74 -9.01
N LYS A 49 14.87 11.14 -8.52
CA LYS A 49 16.14 10.55 -8.94
C LYS A 49 16.26 9.09 -8.50
N ASN A 50 15.87 8.80 -7.25
CA ASN A 50 15.93 7.43 -6.74
C ASN A 50 15.02 6.48 -7.51
N GLU A 51 13.80 6.91 -7.85
CA GLU A 51 12.88 6.07 -8.60
C GLU A 51 13.41 5.74 -10.00
N ILE A 52 13.98 6.72 -10.72
CA ILE A 52 14.64 6.50 -12.02
C ILE A 52 15.81 5.51 -11.87
N ASP A 53 16.68 5.75 -10.88
CA ASP A 53 17.88 4.93 -10.67
C ASP A 53 17.51 3.49 -10.33
N VAL A 54 16.49 3.28 -9.50
CA VAL A 54 15.98 1.95 -9.15
C VAL A 54 15.40 1.25 -10.37
N MET A 55 14.48 1.89 -11.10
CA MET A 55 13.83 1.26 -12.26
C MET A 55 14.86 0.91 -13.33
N THR A 56 15.82 1.80 -13.58
CA THR A 56 16.94 1.55 -14.51
C THR A 56 17.82 0.40 -14.03
N TYR A 57 18.14 0.33 -12.74
CA TYR A 57 18.92 -0.77 -12.18
C TYR A 57 18.19 -2.11 -12.31
N LEU A 58 16.91 -2.18 -11.92
CA LEU A 58 16.13 -3.42 -11.98
C LEU A 58 16.00 -3.93 -13.41
N ALA A 59 15.80 -3.04 -14.38
CA ALA A 59 15.80 -3.39 -15.80
C ALA A 59 17.16 -3.95 -16.26
N ASN A 60 18.27 -3.33 -15.84
CA ASN A 60 19.63 -3.78 -16.17
C ASN A 60 20.03 -5.10 -15.48
N ASP A 61 19.47 -5.38 -14.30
CA ASP A 61 19.61 -6.65 -13.58
C ASP A 61 18.82 -7.80 -14.25
N GLY A 62 18.07 -7.49 -15.32
CA GLY A 62 17.33 -8.46 -16.12
C GLY A 62 15.98 -8.85 -15.51
N LEU A 63 15.51 -8.12 -14.49
CA LEU A 63 14.19 -8.38 -13.91
C LEU A 63 13.12 -8.05 -14.94
N GLN A 64 12.34 -9.08 -15.27
CA GLN A 64 11.14 -8.92 -16.09
C GLN A 64 10.03 -8.30 -15.24
N ASN A 65 9.02 -7.72 -15.90
CA ASN A 65 7.83 -7.15 -15.26
C ASN A 65 8.08 -5.90 -14.40
N ILE A 66 9.09 -5.11 -14.77
CA ILE A 66 9.29 -3.74 -14.31
C ILE A 66 8.97 -2.82 -15.51
N PRO A 67 8.14 -1.77 -15.35
CA PRO A 67 7.85 -0.85 -16.44
C PRO A 67 9.12 -0.20 -16.97
N SER A 68 9.20 -0.04 -18.29
CA SER A 68 10.29 0.72 -18.92
C SER A 68 10.16 2.21 -18.60
N VAL A 69 11.28 2.88 -18.35
CA VAL A 69 11.34 4.34 -18.29
C VAL A 69 11.33 4.88 -19.72
N ILE A 70 10.27 5.62 -20.07
CA ILE A 70 10.07 6.21 -21.40
C ILE A 70 10.73 7.59 -21.47
N GLY A 71 10.59 8.38 -20.42
CA GLY A 71 11.12 9.73 -20.37
C GLY A 71 11.10 10.31 -18.97
N SER A 72 11.74 11.44 -18.80
CA SER A 72 11.70 12.19 -17.55
C SER A 72 11.98 13.66 -17.81
N GLY A 73 11.50 14.53 -16.93
CA GLY A 73 11.66 15.97 -17.10
C GLY A 73 11.12 16.78 -15.95
N SER A 74 10.90 18.07 -16.21
CA SER A 74 10.20 18.97 -15.31
C SER A 74 9.28 19.90 -16.07
N ASP A 75 8.14 20.23 -15.47
CA ASP A 75 7.18 21.20 -15.98
C ASP A 75 6.67 22.12 -14.86
N ALA A 76 5.55 22.82 -15.09
CA ALA A 76 4.95 23.73 -14.12
C ALA A 76 4.39 23.05 -12.86
N ILE A 77 4.09 21.75 -12.91
CA ILE A 77 3.63 20.95 -11.77
C ILE A 77 4.84 20.48 -10.96
N GLY A 78 5.89 19.99 -11.64
CA GLY A 78 7.12 19.56 -10.97
C GLY A 78 7.99 18.63 -11.81
N SER A 79 8.92 17.94 -11.16
CA SER A 79 9.69 16.85 -11.76
C SER A 79 8.80 15.64 -12.00
N TYR A 80 8.92 15.03 -13.18
CA TYR A 80 8.09 13.90 -13.58
C TYR A 80 8.90 12.78 -14.23
N LEU A 81 8.41 11.56 -14.03
CA LEU A 81 8.89 10.33 -14.63
C LEU A 81 7.77 9.71 -15.47
N ASP A 82 8.05 9.48 -16.75
CA ASP A 82 7.16 8.80 -17.69
C ASP A 82 7.56 7.33 -17.80
N ILE A 83 6.63 6.43 -17.50
CA ILE A 83 6.84 4.96 -17.55
C ILE A 83 5.78 4.29 -18.42
N GLU A 84 6.11 3.11 -18.92
CA GLU A 84 5.20 2.25 -19.68
C GLU A 84 3.92 1.97 -18.89
N TYR A 85 2.77 2.12 -19.56
CA TYR A 85 1.46 1.81 -18.98
C TYR A 85 1.10 0.34 -19.24
N TYR A 86 0.35 -0.28 -18.33
CA TYR A 86 -0.12 -1.66 -18.51
C TYR A 86 -1.64 -1.72 -18.33
N ASN A 87 -2.36 -1.93 -19.43
CA ASN A 87 -3.81 -2.11 -19.44
C ASN A 87 -4.17 -3.42 -18.71
N GLY A 88 -4.68 -3.33 -17.49
CA GLY A 88 -4.91 -4.50 -16.69
C GLY A 88 -5.74 -4.24 -15.44
N ILE A 89 -5.57 -5.12 -14.46
CA ILE A 89 -6.23 -5.03 -13.16
C ILE A 89 -5.20 -5.13 -12.05
N ARG A 90 -5.30 -4.27 -11.05
CA ARG A 90 -4.50 -4.41 -9.82
C ARG A 90 -4.77 -5.74 -9.15
N VAL A 91 -3.72 -6.40 -8.68
CA VAL A 91 -3.85 -7.67 -7.95
C VAL A 91 -4.78 -7.49 -6.75
N PHE A 92 -4.69 -6.36 -6.03
CA PHE A 92 -5.59 -6.03 -4.93
C PHE A 92 -7.08 -6.06 -5.32
N ASN A 93 -7.46 -5.44 -6.44
CA ASN A 93 -8.85 -5.38 -6.91
C ASN A 93 -9.34 -6.77 -7.33
N LEU A 94 -8.52 -7.54 -8.04
CA LEU A 94 -8.86 -8.91 -8.40
C LEU A 94 -9.11 -9.78 -7.16
N LEU A 95 -8.25 -9.68 -6.15
CA LEU A 95 -8.43 -10.41 -4.89
C LEU A 95 -9.69 -9.98 -4.15
N ALA A 96 -10.10 -8.70 -4.27
CA ALA A 96 -11.34 -8.21 -3.68
C ALA A 96 -12.55 -8.80 -4.40
N TYR A 97 -12.53 -8.85 -5.74
CA TYR A 97 -13.58 -9.50 -6.53
C TYR A 97 -13.70 -10.98 -6.19
N ILE A 98 -12.58 -11.69 -6.09
CA ILE A 98 -12.56 -13.10 -5.68
C ILE A 98 -13.24 -13.26 -4.31
N ARG A 99 -12.86 -12.46 -3.31
CA ARG A 99 -13.43 -12.51 -1.95
C ARG A 99 -14.95 -12.30 -1.97
N GLU A 100 -15.44 -11.33 -2.73
CA GLU A 100 -16.88 -11.05 -2.82
C GLU A 100 -17.65 -12.13 -3.57
N ILE A 101 -17.12 -12.60 -4.71
CA ILE A 101 -17.75 -13.66 -5.50
C ILE A 101 -17.81 -14.97 -4.70
N GLN A 102 -16.75 -15.34 -3.99
CA GLN A 102 -16.74 -16.51 -3.10
C GLN A 102 -17.82 -16.40 -2.00
N GLY A 103 -18.06 -15.19 -1.49
CA GLY A 103 -19.10 -14.94 -0.49
C GLY A 103 -20.53 -15.02 -1.04
N MET A 104 -20.73 -14.73 -2.33
CA MET A 104 -22.04 -14.75 -2.99
C MET A 104 -22.36 -16.08 -3.69
N TYR A 105 -21.36 -16.76 -4.25
CA TYR A 105 -21.51 -17.93 -5.12
C TYR A 105 -20.61 -19.07 -4.63
N THR A 106 -21.14 -19.89 -3.71
CA THR A 106 -20.38 -20.95 -3.05
C THR A 106 -19.89 -22.05 -4.00
N GLU A 107 -20.55 -22.24 -5.15
CA GLU A 107 -20.17 -23.19 -6.19
C GLU A 107 -18.81 -22.90 -6.84
N TYR A 108 -18.34 -21.64 -6.77
CA TYR A 108 -17.02 -21.23 -7.28
C TYR A 108 -15.97 -21.11 -6.18
N ALA A 109 -16.29 -21.43 -4.92
CA ALA A 109 -15.43 -21.13 -3.77
C ALA A 109 -14.04 -21.78 -3.87
N ASP A 110 -14.00 -23.10 -4.07
CA ASP A 110 -12.74 -23.86 -4.15
C ASP A 110 -11.90 -23.45 -5.37
N LEU A 111 -12.56 -23.31 -6.51
CA LEU A 111 -11.95 -22.92 -7.78
C LEU A 111 -11.32 -21.53 -7.73
N LEU A 112 -11.99 -20.57 -7.10
CA LEU A 112 -11.47 -19.23 -6.89
C LEU A 112 -10.39 -19.19 -5.80
N SER A 113 -10.46 -20.08 -4.80
CA SER A 113 -9.42 -20.20 -3.78
C SER A 113 -8.12 -20.68 -4.41
N GLU A 114 -8.17 -21.73 -5.24
CA GLU A 114 -7.01 -22.23 -5.97
C GLU A 114 -6.39 -21.14 -6.86
N PHE A 115 -7.21 -20.45 -7.65
CA PHE A 115 -6.74 -19.36 -8.51
C PHE A 115 -6.10 -18.21 -7.73
N ARG A 116 -6.68 -17.83 -6.58
CA ARG A 116 -6.09 -16.84 -5.68
C ARG A 116 -4.70 -17.27 -5.22
N GLU A 117 -4.52 -18.54 -4.87
CA GLU A 117 -3.22 -19.06 -4.43
C GLU A 117 -2.18 -19.02 -5.55
N GLU A 118 -2.56 -19.39 -6.77
CA GLU A 118 -1.66 -19.34 -7.93
C GLU A 118 -1.22 -17.90 -8.25
N ILE A 119 -2.15 -16.94 -8.23
CA ILE A 119 -1.83 -15.51 -8.42
C ILE A 119 -0.89 -15.01 -7.33
N LEU A 120 -1.18 -15.32 -6.05
CA LEU A 120 -0.34 -14.91 -4.93
C LEU A 120 1.05 -15.55 -5.00
N HIS A 121 1.15 -16.80 -5.43
CA HIS A 121 2.43 -17.47 -5.61
C HIS A 121 3.27 -16.81 -6.71
N LYS A 122 2.66 -16.47 -7.86
CA LYS A 122 3.33 -15.70 -8.92
C LYS A 122 3.83 -14.34 -8.41
N CYS A 123 2.98 -13.60 -7.68
CA CYS A 123 3.39 -12.34 -7.07
C CYS A 123 4.57 -12.55 -6.13
N LEU A 124 4.50 -13.53 -5.22
CA LEU A 124 5.55 -13.81 -4.24
C LEU A 124 6.91 -14.03 -4.90
N ILE A 125 6.98 -14.87 -5.94
CA ILE A 125 8.23 -15.12 -6.68
C ILE A 125 8.81 -13.81 -7.21
N ASN A 126 7.98 -12.97 -7.84
CA ASN A 126 8.42 -11.68 -8.36
C ASN A 126 8.93 -10.75 -7.24
N GLN A 127 8.19 -10.67 -6.13
CA GLN A 127 8.54 -9.83 -4.98
C GLN A 127 9.86 -10.25 -4.32
N ILE A 128 10.12 -11.55 -4.22
CA ILE A 128 11.40 -12.09 -3.70
C ILE A 128 12.56 -11.63 -4.59
N HIS A 129 12.42 -11.73 -5.91
CA HIS A 129 13.46 -11.28 -6.84
C HIS A 129 13.69 -9.76 -6.73
N VAL A 130 12.62 -8.95 -6.71
CA VAL A 130 12.73 -7.50 -6.55
C VAL A 130 13.45 -7.13 -5.24
N GLN A 131 13.09 -7.72 -4.10
CA GLN A 131 13.75 -7.41 -2.83
C GLN A 131 15.26 -7.75 -2.86
N ARG A 132 15.63 -8.88 -3.49
CA ARG A 132 17.03 -9.29 -3.65
C ARG A 132 17.81 -8.29 -4.51
N SER A 133 17.24 -7.87 -5.64
CA SER A 133 17.87 -6.88 -6.53
C SER A 133 17.97 -5.51 -5.87
N LEU A 134 16.96 -5.08 -5.12
CA LEU A 134 17.02 -3.82 -4.36
C LEU A 134 18.09 -3.82 -3.27
N LEU A 135 18.29 -4.95 -2.57
CA LEU A 135 19.40 -5.08 -1.61
C LEU A 135 20.76 -4.97 -2.31
N ASN A 136 20.90 -5.50 -3.53
CA ASN A 136 22.15 -5.38 -4.29
C ASN A 136 22.37 -3.94 -4.77
N TRP A 137 21.32 -3.29 -5.29
CA TRP A 137 21.34 -1.88 -5.66
C TRP A 137 21.76 -0.99 -4.49
N SER A 138 21.21 -1.21 -3.29
CA SER A 138 21.51 -0.38 -2.11
C SER A 138 22.94 -0.52 -1.58
N ARG A 139 23.69 -1.55 -2.00
CA ARG A 139 25.12 -1.69 -1.68
C ARG A 139 25.99 -0.81 -2.58
N THR A 140 25.51 -0.46 -3.77
CA THR A 140 26.23 0.32 -4.77
C THR A 140 25.72 1.74 -4.92
N SER A 141 24.49 2.01 -4.46
CA SER A 141 23.77 3.27 -4.55
C SER A 141 23.44 3.78 -3.15
N LEU A 142 23.29 5.09 -2.98
CA LEU A 142 22.91 5.66 -1.69
C LEU A 142 21.39 5.72 -1.56
N PRO A 143 20.83 5.02 -0.57
CA PRO A 143 20.04 5.72 0.43
C PRO A 143 20.60 5.51 1.84
N LYS A 144 20.76 6.61 2.58
CA LYS A 144 21.36 6.63 3.94
C LYS A 144 20.36 6.94 5.05
N MET A 145 19.06 7.00 4.74
CA MET A 145 18.06 7.37 5.74
C MET A 145 17.13 6.20 6.04
N PRO A 146 16.97 5.81 7.32
CA PRO A 146 15.90 4.91 7.70
C PRO A 146 14.55 5.56 7.38
N TYR A 147 13.55 4.73 7.12
CA TYR A 147 12.20 5.17 6.87
C TYR A 147 11.73 6.19 7.93
N PRO A 148 11.09 7.31 7.56
CA PRO A 148 10.78 8.39 8.49
C PRO A 148 9.81 7.93 9.61
N GLN A 149 10.35 7.79 10.82
CA GLN A 149 9.64 7.30 12.00
C GLN A 149 8.82 8.40 12.72
N ASN A 150 9.11 9.68 12.46
CA ASN A 150 8.31 10.81 12.94
C ASN A 150 6.82 10.68 12.53
N LYS A 151 6.54 10.03 11.40
CA LYS A 151 5.18 9.73 10.93
C LYS A 151 4.38 8.85 11.89
N LEU A 152 5.03 8.00 12.69
CA LEU A 152 4.33 7.22 13.73
C LEU A 152 3.74 8.13 14.81
N PHE A 153 4.53 9.11 15.26
CA PHE A 153 4.08 10.06 16.27
C PHE A 153 2.91 10.88 15.77
N ILE A 154 2.96 11.32 14.51
CA ILE A 154 1.85 12.07 13.88
C ILE A 154 0.59 11.23 13.89
N ILE A 155 0.65 10.00 13.37
CA ILE A 155 -0.51 9.09 13.35
C ILE A 155 -1.06 8.87 14.75
N ILE A 156 -0.20 8.59 15.74
CA ILE A 156 -0.65 8.28 17.10
C ILE A 156 -1.25 9.49 17.80
N ASN A 157 -0.64 10.67 17.66
CA ASN A 157 -1.20 11.90 18.22
C ASN A 157 -2.55 12.22 17.60
N MET A 158 -2.68 12.07 16.28
CA MET A 158 -3.93 12.25 15.58
C MET A 158 -4.99 11.25 16.04
N LEU A 159 -4.68 9.96 16.12
CA LEU A 159 -5.63 8.97 16.65
C LEU A 159 -5.99 9.27 18.12
N SER A 160 -5.04 9.68 18.95
CA SER A 160 -5.32 10.06 20.34
C SER A 160 -6.27 11.25 20.44
N GLU A 161 -6.10 12.27 19.58
CA GLU A 161 -6.98 13.44 19.52
C GLU A 161 -8.36 13.08 18.97
N LEU A 162 -8.40 12.43 17.80
CA LEU A 162 -9.64 12.08 17.09
C LEU A 162 -10.52 11.09 17.88
N TYR A 163 -9.94 10.25 18.72
CA TYR A 163 -10.72 9.29 19.51
C TYR A 163 -10.80 9.66 21.00
N GLY A 164 -10.17 10.76 21.41
CA GLY A 164 -10.15 11.19 22.83
C GLY A 164 -9.51 10.16 23.76
N PHE A 165 -8.52 9.40 23.30
CA PHE A 165 -7.89 8.36 24.12
C PHE A 165 -7.04 8.97 25.24
N GLU A 166 -7.28 8.53 26.47
CA GLU A 166 -6.45 8.91 27.62
C GLU A 166 -5.13 8.10 27.63
N LEU A 167 -4.10 8.68 27.01
CA LEU A 167 -2.74 8.14 26.98
C LEU A 167 -1.79 9.00 27.82
N ASN A 168 -0.84 8.35 28.50
CA ASN A 168 0.29 9.04 29.10
C ASN A 168 1.23 9.55 27.99
N GLN A 169 1.08 10.82 27.64
CA GLN A 169 1.78 11.46 26.51
C GLN A 169 3.31 11.37 26.61
N GLN A 170 3.88 11.52 27.80
CA GLN A 170 5.34 11.41 27.97
C GLN A 170 5.80 9.97 27.79
N LYS A 171 5.04 9.01 28.30
CA LYS A 171 5.39 7.59 28.23
C LYS A 171 5.27 7.05 26.81
N ILE A 172 4.16 7.31 26.12
CA ILE A 172 4.00 6.92 24.71
C ILE A 172 5.08 7.53 23.83
N LYS A 173 5.46 8.79 24.10
CA LYS A 173 6.55 9.45 23.36
C LYS A 173 7.88 8.71 23.54
N ASN A 174 8.21 8.30 24.76
CA ASN A 174 9.43 7.54 25.04
C ASN A 174 9.40 6.15 24.39
N GLU A 175 8.25 5.45 24.44
CA GLU A 175 8.07 4.13 23.83
C GLU A 175 8.20 4.19 22.30
N LEU A 176 7.62 5.22 21.65
CA LEU A 176 7.76 5.42 20.20
C LEU A 176 9.18 5.79 19.80
N TRP A 177 9.89 6.55 20.62
CA TRP A 177 11.31 6.84 20.37
C TRP A 177 12.16 5.57 20.48
N TYR A 178 11.87 4.72 21.46
CA TYR A 178 12.47 3.40 21.57
C TYR A 178 12.21 2.54 20.32
N ILE A 179 10.94 2.42 19.90
CA ILE A 179 10.56 1.68 18.69
C ILE A 179 11.31 2.20 17.46
N ALA A 180 11.33 3.52 17.26
CA ALA A 180 11.99 4.16 16.14
C ALA A 180 13.49 3.85 16.10
N ASN A 181 14.19 3.97 17.24
CA ASN A 181 15.62 3.68 17.32
C ASN A 181 15.95 2.21 17.11
N GLU A 182 15.12 1.29 17.63
CA GLU A 182 15.32 -0.14 17.40
C GLU A 182 15.06 -0.51 15.94
N PHE A 183 14.06 0.11 15.30
CA PHE A 183 13.77 -0.10 13.89
C PHE A 183 14.86 0.44 12.96
N GLU A 184 15.44 1.60 13.29
CA GLU A 184 16.56 2.18 12.54
C GLU A 184 17.76 1.22 12.46
N LYS A 185 18.08 0.52 13.56
CA LYS A 185 19.19 -0.46 13.62
C LYS A 185 19.01 -1.64 12.67
N ILE A 186 17.78 -1.97 12.31
CA ILE A 186 17.44 -3.13 11.46
C ILE A 186 17.04 -2.71 10.04
N SER A 187 17.07 -1.41 9.74
CA SER A 187 16.69 -0.86 8.44
C SER A 187 17.84 -0.99 7.44
N VAL A 188 17.82 -2.05 6.62
CA VAL A 188 18.95 -2.47 5.78
C VAL A 188 18.60 -2.73 4.31
N VAL A 189 17.32 -2.75 3.95
CA VAL A 189 16.85 -2.90 2.56
C VAL A 189 16.10 -1.65 2.11
N PRO A 190 16.14 -1.25 0.83
CA PRO A 190 15.28 -0.17 0.34
C PRO A 190 13.81 -0.46 0.60
N PHE A 191 13.10 0.55 1.07
CA PHE A 191 11.68 0.48 1.31
C PHE A 191 10.91 0.63 0.00
N ARG A 192 10.11 -0.38 -0.32
CA ARG A 192 9.05 -0.27 -1.33
C ARG A 192 7.74 -0.73 -0.73
N ASP A 193 6.63 -0.28 -1.29
CA ASP A 193 5.32 -0.74 -0.84
C ASP A 193 4.92 -2.01 -1.62
N SER A 194 5.41 -3.16 -1.16
CA SER A 194 5.18 -4.51 -1.73
C SER A 194 3.75 -5.06 -1.59
N THR A 195 2.76 -4.19 -1.33
CA THR A 195 1.36 -4.64 -1.32
C THR A 195 0.87 -4.97 -2.71
N THR A 196 -0.15 -5.83 -2.79
CA THR A 196 -0.84 -6.17 -4.05
C THR A 196 -1.52 -4.97 -4.72
N LYS A 197 -1.53 -3.79 -4.08
CA LYS A 197 -2.01 -2.52 -4.66
C LYS A 197 -1.03 -1.92 -5.66
N ASN A 198 0.25 -2.22 -5.51
CA ASN A 198 1.33 -1.73 -6.37
C ASN A 198 1.78 -2.78 -7.38
N MET A 199 0.89 -3.75 -7.67
CA MET A 199 1.07 -4.78 -8.69
C MET A 199 -0.13 -4.81 -9.63
N VAL A 200 0.11 -4.95 -10.93
CA VAL A 200 -0.93 -5.12 -11.96
C VAL A 200 -0.71 -6.41 -12.73
N ILE A 201 -1.80 -7.14 -12.94
CA ILE A 201 -1.84 -8.22 -13.92
C ILE A 201 -2.19 -7.58 -15.26
N TYR A 202 -1.29 -7.65 -16.23
CA TYR A 202 -1.55 -7.15 -17.58
C TYR A 202 -2.59 -8.03 -18.25
N TYR A 203 -3.84 -7.57 -18.25
CA TYR A 203 -4.99 -8.29 -18.76
C TYR A 203 -6.00 -7.29 -19.33
N PRO A 204 -5.85 -6.89 -20.61
CA PRO A 204 -6.60 -5.78 -21.21
C PRO A 204 -8.12 -5.89 -21.09
N ASP A 205 -8.69 -7.11 -21.07
CA ASP A 205 -10.14 -7.30 -20.94
C ASP A 205 -10.68 -6.77 -19.59
N LEU A 206 -9.84 -6.73 -18.55
CA LEU A 206 -10.18 -6.22 -17.22
C LEU A 206 -9.61 -4.82 -16.97
N TYR A 207 -9.19 -4.12 -18.02
CA TYR A 207 -8.85 -2.71 -17.92
C TYR A 207 -10.09 -1.88 -17.52
N LEU A 208 -9.98 -1.05 -16.47
CA LEU A 208 -11.11 -0.26 -15.98
C LEU A 208 -11.72 0.65 -17.05
N GLY A 209 -10.90 1.20 -17.95
CA GLY A 209 -11.36 2.10 -19.02
C GLY A 209 -12.37 1.47 -19.98
N ASN A 210 -12.39 0.14 -20.11
CA ASN A 210 -13.40 -0.57 -20.91
C ASN A 210 -14.82 -0.49 -20.31
N TYR A 211 -14.94 -0.06 -19.06
CA TYR A 211 -16.17 -0.08 -18.28
C TYR A 211 -16.60 1.32 -17.84
N ILE A 212 -15.86 2.37 -18.20
CA ILE A 212 -16.23 3.76 -17.94
C ILE A 212 -17.21 4.20 -19.04
N GLU A 213 -18.36 4.71 -18.62
CA GLU A 213 -19.38 5.27 -19.51
C GLU A 213 -19.21 6.80 -19.61
N ASP A 214 -20.03 7.48 -20.43
CA ASP A 214 -19.96 8.94 -20.65
C ASP A 214 -20.18 9.75 -19.36
N ASP A 215 -20.70 9.13 -18.29
CA ASP A 215 -20.93 9.75 -16.99
C ASP A 215 -19.68 9.88 -16.11
N GLY A 216 -18.58 9.20 -16.48
CA GLY A 216 -17.35 9.16 -15.70
C GLY A 216 -17.48 8.45 -14.34
N ASP A 217 -18.53 7.65 -14.12
CA ASP A 217 -18.74 6.94 -12.85
C ASP A 217 -17.76 5.77 -12.69
N THR A 218 -16.66 6.06 -12.01
CA THR A 218 -15.60 5.06 -11.73
C THR A 218 -16.05 3.95 -10.78
N LEU A 219 -16.99 4.20 -9.86
CA LEU A 219 -17.50 3.16 -8.95
C LEU A 219 -18.41 2.19 -9.71
N GLY A 220 -19.33 2.72 -10.53
CA GLY A 220 -20.15 1.94 -11.43
C GLY A 220 -19.30 1.13 -12.42
N ALA A 221 -18.23 1.72 -12.95
CA ALA A 221 -17.29 1.04 -13.84
C ALA A 221 -16.61 -0.17 -13.17
N ASP A 222 -16.16 -0.01 -11.92
CA ASP A 222 -15.54 -1.09 -11.14
C ASP A 222 -16.53 -2.23 -10.84
N GLU A 223 -17.81 -1.92 -10.60
CA GLU A 223 -18.87 -2.92 -10.47
C GLU A 223 -19.14 -3.66 -11.79
N ARG A 224 -19.22 -2.95 -12.92
CA ARG A 224 -19.36 -3.56 -14.25
C ARG A 224 -18.17 -4.47 -14.58
N ARG A 225 -16.95 -4.04 -14.25
CA ARG A 225 -15.73 -4.85 -14.39
C ARG A 225 -15.78 -6.12 -13.54
N LYS A 226 -16.25 -6.04 -12.29
CA LYS A 226 -16.46 -7.21 -11.41
C LYS A 226 -17.45 -8.20 -12.02
N ILE A 227 -18.56 -7.71 -12.58
CA ILE A 227 -19.55 -8.55 -13.28
C ILE A 227 -18.93 -9.24 -14.51
N ALA A 228 -18.07 -8.54 -15.26
CA ALA A 228 -17.34 -9.15 -16.36
C ALA A 228 -16.39 -10.26 -15.88
N PHE A 229 -15.66 -10.03 -14.78
CA PHE A 229 -14.84 -11.08 -14.16
C PHE A 229 -15.67 -12.29 -13.70
N LEU A 230 -16.86 -12.07 -13.11
CA LEU A 230 -17.77 -13.16 -12.76
C LEU A 230 -18.17 -13.99 -13.99
N ARG A 231 -18.43 -13.36 -15.15
CA ARG A 231 -18.72 -14.09 -16.40
C ARG A 231 -17.52 -14.95 -16.83
N MET A 232 -16.31 -14.43 -16.69
CA MET A 232 -15.08 -15.19 -16.96
C MET A 232 -14.92 -16.39 -16.02
N VAL A 233 -15.37 -16.28 -14.76
CA VAL A 233 -15.41 -17.41 -13.82
C VAL A 233 -16.43 -18.46 -14.28
N GLN A 234 -17.61 -18.01 -14.70
CA GLN A 234 -18.68 -18.88 -15.19
C GLN A 234 -18.31 -19.68 -16.44
N ASP A 235 -17.58 -19.07 -17.37
CA ASP A 235 -17.14 -19.71 -18.62
C ASP A 235 -15.73 -20.34 -18.54
N GLY A 236 -15.03 -20.19 -17.42
CA GLY A 236 -13.70 -20.74 -17.17
C GLY A 236 -12.53 -19.97 -17.81
N SER A 237 -12.80 -18.89 -18.56
CA SER A 237 -11.77 -18.13 -19.28
C SER A 237 -10.83 -17.32 -18.37
N TYR A 238 -11.21 -17.09 -17.11
CA TYR A 238 -10.40 -16.38 -16.11
C TYR A 238 -9.02 -17.03 -15.88
N ARG A 239 -8.88 -18.35 -16.09
CA ARG A 239 -7.58 -19.06 -15.95
C ARG A 239 -6.50 -18.53 -16.89
N ARG A 240 -6.86 -17.93 -18.03
CA ARG A 240 -5.88 -17.32 -18.96
C ARG A 240 -5.08 -16.19 -18.32
N MET A 241 -5.58 -15.57 -17.24
CA MET A 241 -4.84 -14.58 -16.47
C MET A 241 -3.57 -15.16 -15.81
N LEU A 242 -3.48 -16.48 -15.63
CA LEU A 242 -2.27 -17.13 -15.11
C LEU A 242 -1.09 -17.08 -16.09
N ASP A 243 -1.34 -16.82 -17.37
CA ASP A 243 -0.28 -16.65 -18.37
C ASP A 243 0.18 -15.19 -18.48
N SER A 244 -0.58 -14.24 -17.91
CA SER A 244 -0.27 -12.82 -17.97
C SER A 244 0.88 -12.41 -17.04
N PRO A 245 1.70 -11.42 -17.44
CA PRO A 245 2.74 -10.87 -16.58
C PRO A 245 2.15 -10.06 -15.41
N ILE A 246 2.87 -10.04 -14.29
CA ILE A 246 2.52 -9.27 -13.09
C ILE A 246 3.56 -8.18 -12.89
N ILE A 247 3.16 -6.94 -13.11
CA ILE A 247 4.03 -5.76 -13.17
C ILE A 247 4.07 -5.09 -11.80
N ASP A 248 5.28 -4.78 -11.29
CA ASP A 248 5.49 -3.95 -10.09
C ASP A 248 5.91 -2.54 -10.52
N PHE A 249 5.20 -1.51 -10.06
CA PHE A 249 5.25 -0.17 -10.67
C PHE A 249 5.49 1.00 -9.70
N ASP A 250 5.69 0.74 -8.40
CA ASP A 250 5.89 1.80 -7.40
C ASP A 250 7.20 1.64 -6.62
N PHE A 251 8.22 2.39 -7.05
CA PHE A 251 9.54 2.45 -6.42
C PHE A 251 9.83 3.82 -5.80
N SER A 252 8.83 4.70 -5.74
CA SER A 252 8.92 6.07 -5.24
C SER A 252 9.52 6.17 -3.83
N SER A 253 9.35 5.13 -3.01
CA SER A 253 9.78 5.17 -1.60
C SER A 253 11.16 4.53 -1.35
N CYS A 254 11.84 4.05 -2.40
CA CYS A 254 13.15 3.39 -2.31
C CYS A 254 14.29 4.31 -1.87
N GLU A 255 14.05 5.63 -1.77
CA GLU A 255 14.94 6.59 -1.14
C GLU A 255 15.18 6.33 0.37
N ASN A 256 14.34 5.50 0.99
CA ASN A 256 14.39 5.16 2.42
C ASN A 256 14.78 3.70 2.64
N LEU A 257 15.36 3.38 3.80
CA LEU A 257 15.64 2.01 4.23
C LEU A 257 14.57 1.47 5.21
N THR A 258 14.33 0.16 5.15
CA THR A 258 13.43 -0.59 6.02
C THR A 258 14.02 -1.95 6.40
N SER A 259 13.34 -2.67 7.29
CA SER A 259 13.74 -4.02 7.70
C SER A 259 13.52 -5.05 6.58
N VAL A 260 14.28 -6.15 6.61
CA VAL A 260 14.10 -7.27 5.67
C VAL A 260 12.70 -7.90 5.74
N TYR A 261 12.02 -7.74 6.88
CA TYR A 261 10.68 -8.30 7.14
C TYR A 261 9.55 -7.44 6.55
N ASP A 262 9.81 -6.18 6.18
CA ASP A 262 8.75 -5.24 5.78
C ASP A 262 8.02 -5.68 4.53
N ASP A 263 8.77 -6.16 3.53
CA ASP A 263 8.22 -6.66 2.27
C ASP A 263 7.36 -7.92 2.46
N PRO A 264 7.86 -8.98 3.13
CA PRO A 264 7.06 -10.14 3.53
C PRO A 264 5.79 -9.79 4.32
N ILE A 265 5.88 -8.86 5.27
CA ILE A 265 4.71 -8.39 6.02
C ILE A 265 3.74 -7.63 5.12
N GLY A 266 4.24 -6.74 4.26
CA GLY A 266 3.45 -5.95 3.32
C GLY A 266 2.66 -6.81 2.35
N PHE A 267 3.26 -7.90 1.88
CA PHE A 267 2.66 -8.81 0.92
C PHE A 267 1.77 -9.88 1.58
N SER A 268 2.32 -10.68 2.50
CA SER A 268 1.65 -11.87 3.07
C SER A 268 0.71 -11.53 4.23
N CYS A 269 0.87 -10.36 4.85
CA CYS A 269 0.11 -9.96 6.03
C CYS A 269 -0.77 -8.72 5.77
N HIS A 270 -1.09 -8.41 4.52
CA HIS A 270 -2.16 -7.46 4.20
C HIS A 270 -3.54 -8.08 4.49
N GLU A 271 -4.58 -7.30 4.81
CA GLU A 271 -5.89 -7.85 5.18
C GLU A 271 -6.48 -8.84 4.17
N ILE A 272 -6.14 -8.67 2.89
CA ILE A 272 -6.72 -9.40 1.76
C ILE A 272 -5.94 -10.69 1.47
N THR A 273 -4.70 -10.77 1.95
CA THR A 273 -3.78 -11.89 1.78
C THR A 273 -3.56 -12.67 3.09
N PHE A 274 -3.93 -12.10 4.24
CA PHE A 274 -3.70 -12.69 5.55
C PHE A 274 -4.41 -14.04 5.74
N LYS A 275 -3.66 -15.06 6.15
CA LYS A 275 -4.17 -16.41 6.45
C LYS A 275 -3.95 -16.85 7.89
N GLY A 276 -3.54 -15.93 8.75
CA GLY A 276 -3.04 -16.23 10.09
C GLY A 276 -1.68 -15.61 10.31
N ILE A 277 -1.19 -15.69 11.54
CA ILE A 277 0.17 -15.24 11.88
C ILE A 277 1.14 -16.23 11.22
N PRO A 278 1.97 -15.79 10.25
CA PRO A 278 2.91 -16.69 9.58
C PRO A 278 3.99 -17.17 10.53
N ASN A 279 4.64 -18.28 10.19
CA ASN A 279 5.87 -18.68 10.85
C ASN A 279 6.99 -17.67 10.51
N ALA A 280 7.94 -17.52 11.43
CA ALA A 280 9.00 -16.52 11.29
C ALA A 280 9.88 -16.71 10.01
N ASN A 281 10.03 -17.95 9.54
CA ASN A 281 10.76 -18.29 8.31
C ASN A 281 10.02 -17.87 7.03
N GLU A 282 8.69 -17.70 7.08
CA GLU A 282 7.90 -17.21 5.95
C GLU A 282 8.01 -15.69 5.79
N LEU A 283 8.58 -15.00 6.79
CA LEU A 283 8.75 -13.55 6.85
C LEU A 283 10.16 -13.09 6.47
N VAL A 284 10.98 -13.96 5.89
CA VAL A 284 12.33 -13.64 5.42
C VAL A 284 12.53 -14.22 4.02
N TRP A 285 12.74 -13.35 3.03
CA TRP A 285 12.93 -13.75 1.62
C TRP A 285 14.40 -13.72 1.16
N LEU A 286 15.26 -13.13 1.99
CA LEU A 286 16.69 -12.99 1.74
C LEU A 286 17.44 -14.17 2.36
N ASP A 287 18.24 -14.84 1.54
CA ASP A 287 19.02 -16.00 1.97
C ASP A 287 20.05 -15.58 3.04
N ASN A 288 20.28 -16.47 4.02
CA ASN A 288 21.25 -16.30 5.11
C ASN A 288 20.97 -15.15 6.10
N HIS A 289 19.78 -14.54 6.09
CA HIS A 289 19.41 -13.57 7.13
C HIS A 289 18.96 -14.30 8.41
N SER A 290 19.54 -13.93 9.55
CA SER A 290 19.16 -14.50 10.84
C SER A 290 17.79 -13.99 11.27
N ILE A 291 16.88 -14.91 11.58
CA ILE A 291 15.54 -14.56 12.06
C ILE A 291 15.61 -14.08 13.51
N ASN A 292 15.10 -12.87 13.77
CA ASN A 292 14.93 -12.33 15.11
C ASN A 292 13.45 -11.97 15.35
N PRO A 293 12.75 -12.68 16.26
CA PRO A 293 11.34 -12.43 16.54
C PRO A 293 11.03 -10.98 16.96
N LYS A 294 11.90 -10.35 17.75
CA LYS A 294 11.68 -8.95 18.16
C LYS A 294 11.67 -8.01 16.96
N GLU A 295 12.55 -8.23 15.98
CA GLU A 295 12.64 -7.41 14.78
C GLU A 295 11.39 -7.56 13.92
N ILE A 296 10.86 -8.79 13.79
CA ILE A 296 9.57 -9.05 13.14
C ILE A 296 8.47 -8.23 13.82
N ALA A 297 8.37 -8.26 15.16
CA ALA A 297 7.38 -7.50 15.90
C ALA A 297 7.49 -5.99 15.66
N LEU A 298 8.71 -5.44 15.65
CA LEU A 298 8.97 -4.03 15.34
C LEU A 298 8.51 -3.68 13.93
N SER A 299 8.83 -4.51 12.93
CA SER A 299 8.39 -4.30 11.54
C SER A 299 6.87 -4.32 11.40
N PHE A 300 6.17 -5.21 12.12
CA PHE A 300 4.71 -5.18 12.18
C PHE A 300 4.17 -3.88 12.79
N ILE A 301 4.76 -3.40 13.89
CA ILE A 301 4.36 -2.12 14.52
C ILE A 301 4.43 -1.00 13.48
N ILE A 302 5.56 -0.84 12.81
CA ILE A 302 5.75 0.21 11.81
C ILE A 302 4.74 0.06 10.66
N ARG A 303 4.70 -1.12 10.03
CA ARG A 303 3.89 -1.36 8.83
C ARG A 303 2.40 -1.21 9.11
N TYR A 304 1.89 -1.80 10.19
CA TYR A 304 0.46 -1.80 10.49
C TYR A 304 -0.04 -0.45 10.99
N LEU A 305 0.77 0.32 11.71
CA LEU A 305 0.41 1.70 12.04
C LEU A 305 0.32 2.57 10.79
N ARG A 306 1.25 2.40 9.84
CA ARG A 306 1.22 3.14 8.57
C ARG A 306 0.03 2.75 7.70
N PHE A 307 -0.37 1.48 7.72
CA PHE A 307 -1.52 0.98 6.96
C PHE A 307 -2.84 1.34 7.61
N GLY A 308 -3.08 0.84 8.82
CA GLY A 308 -4.33 1.04 9.54
C GLY A 308 -4.50 2.48 10.00
N GLY A 309 -3.45 3.07 10.60
CA GLY A 309 -3.54 4.40 11.18
C GLY A 309 -3.87 5.47 10.16
N ARG A 310 -3.16 5.50 9.02
CA ARG A 310 -3.48 6.42 7.91
C ARG A 310 -4.93 6.25 7.43
N LYS A 311 -5.38 5.00 7.20
CA LYS A 311 -6.74 4.73 6.72
C LYS A 311 -7.80 5.15 7.73
N MET A 312 -7.57 4.91 9.02
CA MET A 312 -8.45 5.39 10.10
C MET A 312 -8.53 6.91 10.15
N THR A 313 -7.40 7.58 9.97
CA THR A 313 -7.39 9.04 9.90
C THR A 313 -8.20 9.55 8.70
N TYR A 314 -8.07 8.91 7.53
CA TYR A 314 -8.89 9.21 6.36
C TYR A 314 -10.39 9.03 6.63
N HIS A 315 -10.76 7.91 7.26
CA HIS A 315 -12.16 7.61 7.61
C HIS A 315 -12.80 8.75 8.40
N ILE A 316 -12.06 9.38 9.31
CA ILE A 316 -12.59 10.44 10.19
C ILE A 316 -12.45 11.84 9.58
N ILE A 317 -11.30 12.16 8.99
CA ILE A 317 -10.96 13.52 8.55
C ILE A 317 -11.46 13.80 7.13
N HIS A 318 -11.43 12.79 6.26
CA HIS A 318 -11.79 12.92 4.84
C HIS A 318 -12.68 11.74 4.39
N PRO A 319 -13.86 11.57 5.03
CA PRO A 319 -14.73 10.41 4.83
C PRO A 319 -15.17 10.25 3.37
N HIS A 320 -15.35 11.35 2.63
CA HIS A 320 -15.71 11.26 1.21
C HIS A 320 -14.63 10.56 0.42
N ALA A 321 -13.37 10.98 0.49
CA ALA A 321 -12.29 10.31 -0.24
C ALA A 321 -12.01 8.89 0.28
N TYR A 322 -12.20 8.65 1.57
CA TYR A 322 -12.02 7.33 2.18
C TYR A 322 -12.87 6.26 1.49
N ILE A 323 -14.17 6.52 1.26
CA ILE A 323 -15.12 5.55 0.66
C ILE A 323 -14.62 5.04 -0.69
N TYR A 324 -14.03 5.90 -1.50
CA TYR A 324 -13.53 5.51 -2.82
C TYR A 324 -12.13 4.89 -2.74
N ARG A 325 -11.22 5.53 -1.98
CA ARG A 325 -9.80 5.15 -1.92
C ARG A 325 -9.57 3.81 -1.23
N PHE A 326 -10.44 3.49 -0.28
CA PHE A 326 -10.33 2.33 0.61
C PHE A 326 -11.57 1.43 0.54
N LYS A 327 -12.36 1.50 -0.56
CA LYS A 327 -13.60 0.71 -0.79
C LYS A 327 -13.49 -0.75 -0.35
N TYR A 328 -12.38 -1.40 -0.67
CA TYR A 328 -12.15 -2.82 -0.39
C TYR A 328 -11.27 -3.09 0.83
N ASP A 329 -10.83 -2.06 1.54
CA ASP A 329 -10.01 -2.16 2.73
C ASP A 329 -10.84 -2.20 4.03
N ASN A 330 -10.20 -2.70 5.08
CA ASN A 330 -10.68 -2.75 6.44
C ASN A 330 -9.54 -2.32 7.37
N GLU A 331 -9.42 -1.04 7.64
CA GLU A 331 -8.40 -0.45 8.49
C GLU A 331 -8.36 -0.99 9.93
N PHE A 332 -9.49 -1.44 10.44
CA PHE A 332 -9.57 -2.06 11.76
C PHE A 332 -8.87 -3.42 11.82
N PHE A 333 -8.73 -4.11 10.68
CA PHE A 333 -8.00 -5.36 10.59
C PHE A 333 -6.60 -5.24 11.22
N TYR A 334 -5.87 -4.17 10.87
CA TYR A 334 -4.49 -4.00 11.30
C TYR A 334 -4.40 -3.88 12.82
N PHE A 335 -5.21 -3.05 13.47
CA PHE A 335 -5.22 -2.92 14.93
C PHE A 335 -5.77 -4.16 15.63
N ASN A 336 -6.77 -4.82 15.05
CA ASN A 336 -7.36 -6.05 15.59
C ASN A 336 -6.34 -7.19 15.68
N LYS A 337 -5.38 -7.25 14.75
CA LYS A 337 -4.34 -8.29 14.70
C LYS A 337 -3.05 -7.88 15.39
N LEU A 338 -2.70 -6.59 15.38
CA LEU A 338 -1.39 -6.09 15.79
C LEU A 338 -0.97 -6.55 17.19
N GLU A 339 -1.85 -6.42 18.20
CA GLU A 339 -1.53 -6.84 19.56
C GLU A 339 -1.18 -8.33 19.66
N THR A 340 -1.93 -9.18 18.95
CA THR A 340 -1.72 -10.64 18.99
C THR A 340 -0.40 -11.00 18.31
N ILE A 341 -0.09 -10.34 17.19
CA ILE A 341 1.17 -10.52 16.46
C ILE A 341 2.36 -10.06 17.29
N ILE A 342 2.30 -8.89 17.92
CA ILE A 342 3.37 -8.39 18.78
C ILE A 342 3.62 -9.35 19.93
N LYS A 343 2.58 -9.82 20.62
CA LYS A 343 2.72 -10.77 21.73
C LYS A 343 3.29 -12.13 21.30
N HIS A 344 3.00 -12.55 20.07
CA HIS A 344 3.53 -13.80 19.51
C HIS A 344 5.04 -13.72 19.29
N PHE A 345 5.52 -12.64 18.66
CA PHE A 345 6.94 -12.50 18.30
C PHE A 345 7.80 -11.80 19.36
N TRP A 346 7.20 -10.99 20.23
CA TRP A 346 7.88 -10.26 21.31
C TRP A 346 7.06 -10.30 22.61
N PRO A 347 7.08 -11.42 23.35
CA PRO A 347 6.27 -11.60 24.56
C PRO A 347 6.52 -10.55 25.65
N GLU A 348 7.74 -10.03 25.76
CA GLU A 348 8.13 -9.02 26.75
C GLU A 348 7.63 -7.61 26.42
N SER A 349 7.05 -7.40 25.23
CA SER A 349 6.50 -6.12 24.76
C SER A 349 5.55 -5.46 25.77
N ALA A 350 4.77 -6.24 26.52
CA ALA A 350 3.85 -5.74 27.55
C ALA A 350 4.55 -4.96 28.67
N SER A 351 5.83 -5.25 28.93
CA SER A 351 6.65 -4.51 29.89
C SER A 351 7.41 -3.35 29.26
N THR A 352 7.73 -3.44 27.96
CA THR A 352 8.60 -2.47 27.26
C THR A 352 7.81 -1.34 26.60
N ILE A 353 6.68 -1.64 25.96
CA ILE A 353 5.82 -0.70 25.24
C ILE A 353 4.34 -0.76 25.69
N PRO A 354 4.04 -0.74 27.00
CA PRO A 354 2.67 -0.89 27.50
C PRO A 354 1.71 0.20 27.06
N GLU A 355 2.14 1.47 26.94
CA GLU A 355 1.26 2.57 26.55
C GLU A 355 0.86 2.45 25.07
N PHE A 356 1.79 2.00 24.22
CA PHE A 356 1.51 1.68 22.83
C PHE A 356 0.48 0.56 22.70
N LEU A 357 0.64 -0.53 23.46
CA LEU A 357 -0.34 -1.62 23.43
C LEU A 357 -1.71 -1.18 23.95
N LYS A 358 -1.76 -0.27 24.94
CA LYS A 358 -3.00 0.36 25.41
C LYS A 358 -3.69 1.14 24.29
N LEU A 359 -2.95 1.93 23.50
CA LEU A 359 -3.49 2.60 22.31
C LEU A 359 -4.09 1.59 21.33
N VAL A 360 -3.36 0.53 20.97
CA VAL A 360 -3.85 -0.49 20.03
C VAL A 360 -5.16 -1.13 20.52
N GLN A 361 -5.24 -1.43 21.82
CA GLN A 361 -6.45 -1.96 22.45
C GLN A 361 -7.61 -0.95 22.45
N ASN A 362 -7.33 0.33 22.66
CA ASN A 362 -8.34 1.38 22.62
C ASN A 362 -8.94 1.52 21.22
N VAL A 363 -8.08 1.57 20.19
CA VAL A 363 -8.52 1.60 18.78
C VAL A 363 -9.38 0.39 18.43
N LYS A 364 -8.98 -0.81 18.88
CA LYS A 364 -9.75 -2.05 18.68
C LYS A 364 -11.14 -2.01 19.31
N LYS A 365 -11.34 -1.24 20.37
CA LYS A 365 -12.64 -1.11 21.06
C LYS A 365 -13.56 -0.08 20.42
N THR A 366 -13.05 0.77 19.52
CA THR A 366 -13.90 1.76 18.85
C THR A 366 -14.82 1.09 17.84
N ASN A 367 -16.08 1.54 17.80
CA ASN A 367 -17.06 1.06 16.85
C ASN A 367 -16.98 1.83 15.53
N LYS A 368 -17.11 1.12 14.39
CA LYS A 368 -16.94 1.70 13.05
C LYS A 368 -17.99 2.74 12.69
N THR A 369 -19.22 2.54 13.19
CA THR A 369 -20.37 3.38 12.88
C THR A 369 -20.31 4.76 13.53
N ASP A 370 -19.43 4.93 14.52
CA ASP A 370 -19.30 6.17 15.28
C ASP A 370 -18.36 7.18 14.58
N LEU A 371 -17.85 6.84 13.38
CA LEU A 371 -16.78 7.57 12.68
C LEU A 371 -17.23 8.29 11.41
N PHE A 372 -18.47 8.07 10.95
CA PHE A 372 -19.04 8.85 9.87
C PHE A 372 -19.75 10.05 10.45
N ASP A 373 -19.16 11.22 10.27
CA ASP A 373 -19.91 12.47 10.20
C ASP A 373 -20.27 12.69 8.72
N ASP A 374 -21.46 13.20 8.41
CA ASP A 374 -21.84 13.58 7.02
C ASP A 374 -21.00 14.78 6.52
N VAL A 375 -20.13 15.32 7.38
CA VAL A 375 -19.34 16.52 7.18
C VAL A 375 -17.89 16.15 6.93
N ASP A 376 -17.42 16.43 5.71
CA ASP A 376 -16.01 16.31 5.35
C ASP A 376 -15.25 17.59 5.73
N GLU A 377 -14.74 17.63 6.96
CA GLU A 377 -14.00 18.78 7.52
C GLU A 377 -12.76 19.14 6.71
N PHE A 378 -12.11 18.14 6.09
CA PHE A 378 -10.95 18.38 5.22
C PHE A 378 -11.37 19.10 3.95
N GLU A 379 -12.44 18.66 3.30
CA GLU A 379 -12.96 19.28 2.08
C GLU A 379 -13.47 20.71 2.33
N ILE A 380 -14.07 20.97 3.49
CA ILE A 380 -14.46 22.34 3.89
C ILE A 380 -13.25 23.27 3.93
N GLN A 381 -12.11 22.80 4.43
CA GLN A 381 -10.89 23.62 4.57
C GLN A 381 -10.04 23.66 3.29
N TYR A 382 -10.07 22.59 2.50
CA TYR A 382 -9.33 22.45 1.25
C TYR A 382 -10.27 22.04 0.11
N PRO A 383 -11.19 22.94 -0.30
CA PRO A 383 -12.08 22.67 -1.41
C PRO A 383 -11.25 22.43 -2.67
N ASN A 384 -11.65 21.43 -3.48
CA ASN A 384 -10.95 20.97 -4.67
C ASN A 384 -9.63 20.22 -4.43
N CYS A 385 -9.39 19.67 -3.23
CA CYS A 385 -8.35 18.66 -3.09
C CYS A 385 -8.66 17.52 -4.07
N ASN A 386 -7.67 17.18 -4.90
CA ASN A 386 -7.86 16.37 -6.10
C ASN A 386 -8.45 15.01 -5.71
N ARG A 387 -9.72 14.75 -6.02
CA ARG A 387 -10.37 13.45 -5.76
C ARG A 387 -9.95 12.42 -6.80
N LYS A 388 -8.66 12.37 -7.15
CA LYS A 388 -8.14 11.39 -8.10
C LYS A 388 -8.25 10.02 -7.44
N PHE A 389 -9.28 9.30 -7.84
CA PHE A 389 -9.57 7.96 -7.35
C PHE A 389 -8.44 7.03 -7.75
N TYR A 390 -8.18 5.96 -6.98
CA TYR A 390 -7.12 4.99 -7.32
C TYR A 390 -7.73 3.59 -7.40
N LEU A 391 -8.80 3.42 -8.21
CA LEU A 391 -9.41 2.10 -8.48
C LEU A 391 -8.56 1.26 -9.45
N ASP A 392 -7.68 1.91 -10.22
CA ASP A 392 -6.63 1.29 -11.01
C ASP A 392 -5.32 2.07 -10.85
N ILE A 393 -4.29 1.76 -11.65
CA ILE A 393 -3.14 2.64 -11.96
C ILE A 393 -3.67 3.92 -12.63
N PHE A 394 -4.45 4.72 -11.90
CA PHE A 394 -4.89 6.08 -12.19
C PHE A 394 -6.06 6.16 -13.21
N PRO A 395 -7.29 6.48 -12.76
CA PRO A 395 -8.40 6.80 -13.64
C PRO A 395 -8.16 8.15 -14.32
N TYR A 396 -8.76 8.23 -15.51
CA TYR A 396 -8.89 9.39 -16.39
C TYR A 396 -9.22 10.71 -15.69
#